data_AF-A0A922P3Z3-F1
#
_entry.id   AF-A0A922P3Z3-F1
#
_cell.length_a   1.000
_cell.length_b   1.000
_cell.length_c   1.000
_cell.angle_alpha   90.00
_cell.angle_beta   90.00
_cell.angle_gamma   90.00
#
_symmetry.space_group_name_H-M   'P 1'
#
loop_
_entity.id
_entity.type
_entity.pdbx_description
1 polymer ?
#
loop_
_entity_poly.entity_id
_entity_poly.type
_entity_poly.pdbx_seq_one_letter_code
_entity_poly.pdbx_strand_id
1 'polypeptide(L)'
;MFNLLLAWLMADGPRWRYNRIWLHALLAAVGLTVMIWALGTAVGLTLSEVFAENAAHELAQSALLGIALIVGVGGIFRSNALNRYAALVTAGISAIGFVRETPNCRGDVMVFCASADTRGSLITASAVVLLVATLVIEFRRRGTFMKAIHPRFSWPLAFAAVLLALSQMAEGLHMVVVEETLELYGYAVLMLGAAWLALVPSSPQVIRRGRDRSGHADVWDDRAGPFDRATPLRHSRIGIKDRR
;
A
#
# COMPACT_ATOMS: atom_id res chain seq x y z
N MET A 1 14.40 -14.88 -24.19
CA MET A 1 14.06 -14.01 -23.03
C MET A 1 12.65 -13.44 -23.14
N PHE A 2 12.27 -12.84 -24.28
CA PHE A 2 10.92 -12.28 -24.52
C PHE A 2 9.76 -13.25 -24.26
N ASN A 3 9.84 -14.49 -24.79
CA ASN A 3 8.77 -15.50 -24.59
C ASN A 3 8.58 -15.92 -23.13
N LEU A 4 9.64 -15.89 -22.30
CA LEU A 4 9.56 -16.23 -20.88
C LEU A 4 8.93 -15.10 -20.07
N LEU A 5 9.26 -13.85 -20.38
CA LEU A 5 8.64 -12.68 -19.76
C LEU A 5 7.14 -12.60 -20.10
N LEU A 6 6.80 -12.82 -21.38
CA LEU A 6 5.42 -12.82 -21.84
C LEU A 6 4.61 -13.95 -21.18
N ALA A 7 5.19 -15.17 -21.11
CA ALA A 7 4.57 -16.28 -20.38
C ALA A 7 4.36 -15.96 -18.90
N TRP A 8 5.32 -15.31 -18.25
CA TRP A 8 5.21 -14.89 -16.84
C TRP A 8 4.13 -13.81 -16.65
N LEU A 9 4.04 -12.81 -17.53
CA LEU A 9 3.01 -11.77 -17.51
C LEU A 9 1.60 -12.34 -17.70
N MET A 10 1.46 -13.36 -18.54
CA MET A 10 0.18 -14.02 -18.83
C MET A 10 -0.22 -15.02 -17.75
N ALA A 11 0.74 -15.57 -17.00
CA ALA A 11 0.48 -16.56 -15.96
C ALA A 11 -0.47 -16.02 -14.87
N ASP A 12 -1.22 -16.92 -14.24
CA ASP A 12 -2.01 -16.59 -13.05
C ASP A 12 -1.10 -16.37 -11.83
N GLY A 13 -0.55 -15.17 -11.77
CA GLY A 13 0.25 -14.67 -10.67
C GLY A 13 -0.57 -14.14 -9.49
N PRO A 14 0.12 -13.74 -8.40
CA PRO A 14 -0.52 -13.07 -7.28
C PRO A 14 -1.25 -11.81 -7.73
N ARG A 15 -2.35 -11.50 -7.04
CA ARG A 15 -3.19 -10.34 -7.35
C ARG A 15 -3.40 -9.51 -6.09
N TRP A 16 -3.29 -8.20 -6.24
CA TRP A 16 -3.74 -7.27 -5.22
C TRP A 16 -5.27 -7.31 -5.19
N ARG A 17 -5.88 -7.67 -4.05
CA ARG A 17 -7.34 -7.89 -4.00
C ARG A 17 -8.14 -6.60 -3.84
N TYR A 18 -7.53 -5.54 -3.33
CA TYR A 18 -8.21 -4.28 -3.06
C TYR A 18 -8.16 -3.37 -4.29
N ASN A 19 -9.04 -3.66 -5.25
CA ASN A 19 -9.05 -2.98 -6.57
C ASN A 19 -9.48 -1.51 -6.51
N ARG A 20 -10.17 -1.10 -5.44
CA ARG A 20 -10.67 0.28 -5.27
C ARG A 20 -9.73 1.19 -4.48
N ILE A 21 -8.50 0.73 -4.20
CA ILE A 21 -7.53 1.52 -3.41
C ILE A 21 -7.24 2.89 -4.05
N TRP A 22 -7.12 2.97 -5.38
CA TRP A 22 -6.92 4.23 -6.09
C TRP A 22 -8.07 5.22 -5.82
N LEU A 23 -9.32 4.76 -5.92
CA LEU A 23 -10.48 5.61 -5.71
C LEU A 23 -10.60 6.05 -4.26
N HIS A 24 -10.37 5.16 -3.31
CA HIS A 24 -10.44 5.50 -1.89
C HIS A 24 -9.30 6.44 -1.48
N ALA A 25 -8.10 6.24 -2.03
CA ALA A 25 -6.99 7.17 -1.84
C ALA A 25 -7.28 8.54 -2.47
N LEU A 26 -7.93 8.59 -3.63
CA LEU A 26 -8.33 9.84 -4.27
C LEU A 26 -9.34 10.60 -3.42
N LEU A 27 -10.38 9.91 -2.94
CA LEU A 27 -11.39 10.50 -2.06
C LEU A 27 -10.76 11.00 -0.75
N ALA A 28 -9.82 10.24 -0.17
CA ALA A 28 -9.10 10.67 1.02
C ALA A 28 -8.24 11.92 0.75
N ALA A 29 -7.48 11.94 -0.35
CA ALA A 29 -6.62 13.07 -0.71
C ALA A 29 -7.45 14.32 -1.00
N VAL A 30 -8.50 14.24 -1.83
CA VAL A 30 -9.40 15.35 -2.11
C VAL A 30 -10.11 15.83 -0.83
N GLY A 31 -10.61 14.90 -0.02
CA GLY A 31 -11.28 15.23 1.24
C GLY A 31 -10.36 15.97 2.22
N LEU A 32 -9.12 15.48 2.39
CA LEU A 32 -8.11 16.15 3.21
C LEU A 32 -7.72 17.51 2.64
N THR A 33 -7.52 17.62 1.33
CA THR A 33 -7.18 18.89 0.66
C THR A 33 -8.27 19.94 0.89
N VAL A 34 -9.54 19.58 0.66
CA VAL A 34 -10.68 20.46 0.87
C VAL A 34 -10.80 20.85 2.34
N MET A 35 -10.62 19.91 3.27
CA MET A 35 -10.66 20.17 4.70
C MET A 35 -9.56 21.15 5.13
N ILE A 36 -8.31 20.92 4.71
CA ILE A 36 -7.16 21.77 5.03
C ILE A 36 -7.38 23.18 4.45
N TRP A 37 -7.83 23.27 3.20
CA TRP A 37 -8.15 24.55 2.57
C TRP A 37 -9.29 25.30 3.29
N ALA A 38 -10.38 24.61 3.65
CA ALA A 38 -11.49 25.21 4.37
C ALA A 38 -11.08 25.72 5.77
N LEU A 39 -10.25 24.95 6.48
CA LEU A 39 -9.71 25.37 7.79
C LEU A 39 -8.75 26.54 7.67
N GLY A 40 -7.85 26.50 6.68
CA GLY A 40 -6.89 27.59 6.42
C GLY A 40 -7.60 28.90 6.07
N THR A 41 -8.58 28.85 5.17
CA THR A 41 -9.37 30.04 4.81
C THR A 41 -10.19 30.57 5.98
N ALA A 42 -10.71 29.70 6.87
CA ALA A 42 -11.43 30.11 8.07
C ALA A 42 -10.55 30.89 9.08
N VAL A 43 -9.23 30.69 9.06
CA VAL A 43 -8.27 31.44 9.89
C VAL A 43 -7.53 32.54 9.12
N GLY A 44 -7.98 32.86 7.90
CA GLY A 44 -7.46 33.96 7.09
C GLY A 44 -6.23 33.64 6.24
N LEU A 45 -5.86 32.37 6.08
CA LEU A 45 -4.77 31.98 5.18
C LEU A 45 -5.23 32.00 3.72
N THR A 46 -4.34 32.50 2.86
CA THR A 46 -4.48 32.43 1.41
C THR A 46 -4.19 31.03 0.88
N LEU A 47 -4.62 30.74 -0.35
CA LEU A 47 -4.32 29.46 -1.00
C LEU A 47 -2.81 29.19 -1.07
N SER A 48 -2.02 30.22 -1.40
CA SER A 48 -0.56 30.10 -1.45
C SER A 48 0.07 29.76 -0.09
N GLU A 49 -0.51 30.23 1.01
CA GLU A 49 0.00 29.94 2.36
C GLU A 49 -0.40 28.53 2.84
N VAL A 50 -1.57 28.04 2.43
CA VAL A 50 -2.03 26.68 2.77
C VAL A 50 -1.16 25.61 2.10
N PHE A 51 -0.74 25.88 0.87
CA PHE A 51 0.10 25.00 0.05
C PHE A 51 1.57 25.46 0.04
N ALA A 52 1.98 26.37 0.93
CA ALA A 52 3.38 26.77 1.02
C ALA A 52 4.24 25.63 1.57
N GLU A 53 5.56 25.72 1.32
CA GLU A 53 6.50 24.79 1.92
C GLU A 53 6.39 24.79 3.46
N ASN A 54 6.37 23.62 4.07
CA ASN A 54 6.22 23.37 5.51
C ASN A 54 4.86 23.84 6.09
N ALA A 55 3.83 23.96 5.26
CA ALA A 55 2.48 24.34 5.68
C ALA A 55 1.61 23.14 6.14
N ALA A 56 0.33 23.41 6.38
CA ALA A 56 -0.63 22.42 6.84
C ALA A 56 -0.79 21.22 5.88
N HIS A 57 -0.56 21.43 4.58
CA HIS A 57 -0.65 20.40 3.57
C HIS A 57 0.47 19.35 3.69
N GLU A 58 1.74 19.80 3.76
CA GLU A 58 2.89 18.91 4.01
C GLU A 58 2.80 18.19 5.36
N LEU A 59 2.24 18.82 6.38
CA LEU A 59 2.01 18.15 7.67
C LEU A 59 1.07 16.94 7.52
N ALA A 60 0.01 17.08 6.72
CA ALA A 60 -0.91 15.97 6.44
C ALA A 60 -0.23 14.85 5.64
N GLN A 61 0.63 15.19 4.68
CA GLN A 61 1.45 14.24 3.95
C GLN A 61 2.39 13.46 4.88
N SER A 62 3.13 14.17 5.73
CA SER A 62 4.00 13.60 6.77
C SER A 62 3.23 12.67 7.71
N ALA A 63 2.01 13.05 8.12
CA ALA A 63 1.15 12.20 8.93
C ALA A 63 0.75 10.91 8.21
N LEU A 64 0.34 10.98 6.94
CA LEU A 64 0.00 9.79 6.14
C LEU A 64 1.21 8.86 5.98
N LEU A 65 2.39 9.41 5.71
CA LEU A 65 3.64 8.66 5.59
C LEU A 65 4.04 8.00 6.91
N GLY A 66 3.92 8.71 8.04
CA GLY A 66 4.18 8.16 9.37
C GLY A 66 3.22 7.02 9.72
N ILE A 67 1.93 7.16 9.41
CA ILE A 67 0.93 6.09 9.59
C ILE A 67 1.28 4.90 8.68
N ALA A 68 1.58 5.14 7.40
CA ALA A 68 1.94 4.10 6.44
C ALA A 68 3.17 3.31 6.90
N LEU A 69 4.18 4.00 7.44
CA LEU A 69 5.38 3.40 8.02
C LEU A 69 5.03 2.49 9.22
N ILE A 70 4.33 3.02 10.22
CA ILE A 70 3.97 2.26 11.44
C ILE A 70 3.13 1.03 11.09
N VAL A 71 2.09 1.22 10.28
CA VAL A 71 1.17 0.16 9.88
C VAL A 71 1.88 -0.86 8.99
N GLY A 72 2.74 -0.40 8.08
CA GLY A 72 3.56 -1.26 7.21
C GLY A 72 4.50 -2.14 8.03
N VAL A 73 5.20 -1.57 9.03
CA VAL A 73 6.03 -2.33 9.98
C VAL A 73 5.19 -3.36 10.73
N GLY A 74 3.98 -3.01 11.20
CA GLY A 74 3.04 -3.98 11.77
C GLY A 74 2.69 -5.12 10.81
N GLY A 75 2.51 -4.81 9.52
CA GLY A 75 2.25 -5.78 8.45
C GLY A 75 3.41 -6.76 8.21
N ILE A 76 4.67 -6.33 8.40
CA ILE A 76 5.85 -7.21 8.27
C ILE A 76 5.72 -8.43 9.20
N PHE A 77 5.23 -8.24 10.42
CA PHE A 77 5.15 -9.30 11.42
C PHE A 77 3.92 -10.20 11.28
N ARG A 78 2.84 -9.70 10.67
CA ARG A 78 1.53 -10.39 10.62
C ARG A 78 1.26 -11.11 9.29
N SER A 79 2.04 -10.81 8.25
CA SER A 79 1.71 -11.21 6.89
C SER A 79 2.53 -12.37 6.35
N ASN A 80 1.97 -13.06 5.35
CA ASN A 80 2.63 -14.12 4.59
C ASN A 80 3.87 -13.59 3.84
N ALA A 81 4.68 -14.47 3.24
CA ALA A 81 5.95 -14.10 2.62
C ALA A 81 5.85 -12.90 1.65
N LEU A 82 4.86 -12.96 0.77
CA LEU A 82 4.68 -12.00 -0.30
C LEU A 82 4.18 -10.66 0.24
N ASN A 83 3.13 -10.68 1.05
CA ASN A 83 2.56 -9.49 1.67
C ASN A 83 3.52 -8.85 2.66
N ARG A 84 4.35 -9.65 3.35
CA ARG A 84 5.42 -9.17 4.23
C ARG A 84 6.47 -8.40 3.44
N TYR A 85 6.89 -8.93 2.29
CA TYR A 85 7.84 -8.23 1.43
C TYR A 85 7.23 -6.94 0.87
N ALA A 86 5.97 -6.97 0.42
CA ALA A 86 5.26 -5.77 0.00
C ALA A 86 5.15 -4.74 1.13
N ALA A 87 4.84 -5.17 2.37
CA ALA A 87 4.73 -4.29 3.53
C ALA A 87 6.07 -3.65 3.89
N LEU A 88 7.17 -4.42 3.79
CA LEU A 88 8.53 -3.90 3.94
C LEU A 88 8.85 -2.84 2.89
N VAL A 89 8.53 -3.08 1.62
CA VAL A 89 8.75 -2.11 0.54
C VAL A 89 7.91 -0.85 0.76
N THR A 90 6.61 -1.00 1.05
CA THR A 90 5.72 0.13 1.35
C THR A 90 6.23 0.94 2.55
N ALA A 91 6.64 0.28 3.64
CA ALA A 91 7.20 0.95 4.81
C ALA A 91 8.52 1.67 4.48
N GLY A 92 9.40 1.05 3.70
CA GLY A 92 10.67 1.66 3.27
C GLY A 92 10.48 2.90 2.41
N ILE A 93 9.57 2.85 1.42
CA ILE A 93 9.21 4.00 0.60
C ILE A 93 8.57 5.10 1.47
N SER A 94 7.71 4.72 2.41
CA SER A 94 7.06 5.68 3.32
C SER A 94 8.07 6.35 4.25
N ALA A 95 9.10 5.63 4.71
CA ALA A 95 10.18 6.21 5.51
C ALA A 95 11.01 7.22 4.69
N ILE A 96 11.32 6.90 3.43
CA ILE A 96 12.04 7.82 2.52
C ILE A 96 11.19 9.08 2.27
N GLY A 97 9.90 8.91 1.96
CA GLY A 97 8.96 10.03 1.80
C GLY A 97 8.87 10.88 3.07
N PHE A 98 8.73 10.25 4.25
CA PHE A 98 8.65 10.99 5.52
C PHE A 98 9.88 11.86 5.78
N VAL A 99 11.07 11.34 5.46
CA VAL A 99 12.32 12.09 5.58
C VAL A 99 12.39 13.21 4.54
N ARG A 100 11.87 12.99 3.32
CA ARG A 100 11.78 14.02 2.28
C ARG A 100 10.90 15.19 2.72
N GLU A 101 9.72 14.90 3.27
CA GLU A 101 8.78 15.91 3.78
C GLU A 101 9.18 16.50 5.15
N THR A 102 10.30 16.08 5.73
CA THR A 102 10.77 16.66 7.00
C THR A 102 11.35 18.04 6.76
N PRO A 103 10.86 19.11 7.42
CA PRO A 103 11.29 20.48 7.18
C PRO A 103 12.77 20.69 7.53
N ASN A 104 13.39 21.70 6.90
CA ASN A 104 14.74 22.12 7.27
C ASN A 104 14.74 22.77 8.66
N CYS A 105 15.76 22.51 9.47
CA CYS A 105 15.88 23.17 10.77
C CYS A 105 16.11 24.68 10.59
N ARG A 106 15.07 25.46 10.89
CA ARG A 106 15.03 26.93 10.90
C ARG A 106 14.44 27.40 12.24
N GLY A 107 14.67 28.67 12.60
CA GLY A 107 14.27 29.20 13.91
C GLY A 107 12.76 29.22 14.20
N ASP A 108 11.94 29.07 13.16
CA ASP A 108 10.48 29.00 13.18
C ASP A 108 9.93 27.56 13.23
N VAL A 109 10.78 26.54 13.08
CA VAL A 109 10.38 25.13 13.11
C VAL A 109 10.68 24.53 14.49
N MET A 110 9.65 24.37 15.31
CA MET A 110 9.80 24.07 16.74
C MET A 110 9.61 22.59 17.13
N VAL A 111 9.12 21.72 16.24
CA VAL A 111 8.64 20.37 16.62
C VAL A 111 9.48 19.23 16.02
N PHE A 112 9.68 19.21 14.70
CA PHE A 112 10.50 18.20 14.02
C PHE A 112 11.18 18.84 12.82
N CYS A 113 12.48 18.62 12.64
CA CYS A 113 13.26 19.13 11.51
C CYS A 113 14.50 18.27 11.28
N ALA A 114 15.09 18.36 10.10
CA ALA A 114 16.36 17.73 9.78
C ALA A 114 17.27 18.69 9.01
N SER A 115 18.58 18.62 9.24
CA SER A 115 19.55 19.27 8.34
C SER A 115 19.61 18.53 7.00
N ALA A 116 20.04 19.21 5.94
CA ALA A 116 20.20 18.60 4.61
C ALA A 116 21.08 17.33 4.65
N ASP A 117 22.19 17.37 5.38
CA ASP A 117 23.10 16.22 5.54
C ASP A 117 22.43 15.05 6.28
N THR A 118 21.64 15.36 7.32
CA THR A 118 20.90 14.35 8.08
C THR A 118 19.82 13.72 7.20
N ARG A 119 19.10 14.53 6.42
CA ARG A 119 18.07 14.07 5.49
C ARG A 119 18.66 13.12 4.45
N GLY A 120 19.75 13.53 3.78
CA GLY A 120 20.44 12.70 2.80
C GLY A 120 20.95 11.37 3.39
N SER A 121 21.50 11.41 4.60
CA SER A 121 21.97 10.22 5.32
C SER A 121 20.84 9.26 5.68
N LEU A 122 19.70 9.78 6.14
CA LEU A 122 18.52 8.98 6.51
C LEU A 122 17.84 8.35 5.29
N ILE A 123 17.75 9.07 4.16
CA ILE A 123 17.26 8.52 2.90
C ILE A 123 18.17 7.39 2.43
N THR A 124 19.48 7.61 2.44
CA THR A 124 20.48 6.61 2.03
C THR A 124 20.41 5.38 2.94
N ALA A 125 20.36 5.55 4.25
CA ALA A 125 20.23 4.46 5.20
C ALA A 125 18.95 3.65 4.98
N SER A 126 17.81 4.33 4.78
CA SER A 126 16.52 3.68 4.46
C SER A 126 16.60 2.85 3.19
N ALA A 127 17.22 3.38 2.13
CA ALA A 127 17.41 2.68 0.86
C ALA A 127 18.31 1.45 1.02
N VAL A 128 19.42 1.57 1.75
CA VAL A 128 20.33 0.44 2.04
C VAL A 128 19.63 -0.64 2.85
N VAL A 129 18.86 -0.28 3.87
CA VAL A 129 18.07 -1.24 4.67
C VAL A 129 17.08 -1.99 3.79
N LEU A 130 16.37 -1.29 2.90
CA LEU A 130 15.42 -1.91 1.98
C LEU A 130 16.11 -2.85 0.98
N LEU A 131 17.28 -2.46 0.45
CA LEU A 131 18.08 -3.29 -0.45
C LEU A 131 18.55 -4.56 0.26
N VAL A 132 19.17 -4.44 1.43
CA VAL A 132 19.65 -5.59 2.22
C VAL A 132 18.50 -6.51 2.59
N ALA A 133 17.38 -5.97 3.06
CA ALA A 133 16.22 -6.76 3.41
C ALA A 133 15.60 -7.47 2.19
N THR A 134 15.60 -6.83 1.02
CA THR A 134 15.21 -7.46 -0.26
C THR A 134 16.11 -8.63 -0.60
N LEU A 135 17.43 -8.43 -0.54
CA LEU A 135 18.40 -9.50 -0.80
C LEU A 135 18.20 -10.66 0.18
N VAL A 136 18.10 -10.39 1.47
CA VAL A 136 17.89 -11.42 2.51
C VAL A 136 16.60 -12.22 2.28
N ILE A 137 15.49 -11.56 1.93
CA ILE A 137 14.22 -12.23 1.66
C ILE A 137 14.31 -13.10 0.41
N GLU A 138 14.92 -12.60 -0.68
CA GLU A 138 15.06 -13.36 -1.91
C GLU A 138 16.02 -14.55 -1.73
N PHE A 139 17.11 -14.39 -0.99
CA PHE A 139 18.02 -15.49 -0.63
C PHE A 139 17.32 -16.57 0.20
N ARG A 140 16.46 -16.19 1.16
CA ARG A 140 15.72 -17.14 2.00
C ARG A 140 14.52 -17.77 1.31
N ARG A 141 13.89 -17.07 0.36
CA ARG A 141 12.65 -17.48 -0.31
C ARG A 141 12.69 -17.10 -1.79
N ARG A 142 13.45 -17.88 -2.56
CA ARG A 142 13.64 -17.68 -4.01
C ARG A 142 12.31 -17.49 -4.74
N GLY A 143 12.27 -16.48 -5.61
CA GLY A 143 11.12 -16.11 -6.43
C GLY A 143 10.07 -15.25 -5.71
N THR A 144 10.33 -14.79 -4.48
CA THR A 144 9.41 -13.87 -3.78
C THR A 144 9.44 -12.50 -4.44
N PHE A 145 10.63 -12.02 -4.80
CA PHE A 145 10.80 -10.77 -5.54
C PHE A 145 10.03 -10.77 -6.86
N MET A 146 10.21 -11.82 -7.68
CA MET A 146 9.51 -11.95 -8.96
C MET A 146 7.99 -11.98 -8.78
N LYS A 147 7.48 -12.61 -7.72
CA LYS A 147 6.04 -12.57 -7.41
C LYS A 147 5.57 -11.18 -6.99
N ALA A 148 6.40 -10.44 -6.25
CA ALA A 148 6.07 -9.12 -5.74
C ALA A 148 6.06 -8.05 -6.82
N ILE A 149 6.95 -8.12 -7.81
CA ILE A 149 6.97 -7.16 -8.93
C ILE A 149 5.92 -7.45 -10.00
N HIS A 150 5.21 -8.58 -9.92
CA HIS A 150 4.21 -8.96 -10.90
C HIS A 150 3.12 -7.88 -11.02
N PRO A 151 2.80 -7.35 -12.22
CA PRO A 151 1.92 -6.18 -12.37
C PRO A 151 0.56 -6.32 -11.69
N ARG A 152 -0.03 -7.52 -11.73
CA ARG A 152 -1.32 -7.79 -11.05
C ARG A 152 -1.28 -7.59 -9.52
N PHE A 153 -0.09 -7.62 -8.92
CA PHE A 153 0.13 -7.43 -7.49
C PHE A 153 0.79 -6.07 -7.17
N SER A 154 1.79 -5.65 -7.94
CA SER A 154 2.55 -4.42 -7.70
C SER A 154 1.86 -3.13 -8.15
N TRP A 155 0.76 -3.21 -8.89
CA TRP A 155 0.13 -2.02 -9.49
C TRP A 155 -0.16 -0.87 -8.51
N PRO A 156 -0.53 -1.05 -7.22
CA PRO A 156 -0.75 0.10 -6.33
C PRO A 156 0.54 0.86 -6.03
N LEU A 157 1.66 0.15 -5.86
CA LEU A 157 2.98 0.76 -5.67
C LEU A 157 3.46 1.43 -6.96
N ALA A 158 3.25 0.79 -8.10
CA ALA A 158 3.55 1.40 -9.40
C ALA A 158 2.72 2.68 -9.63
N PHE A 159 1.44 2.65 -9.23
CA PHE A 159 0.56 3.80 -9.30
C PHE A 159 1.02 4.94 -8.39
N ALA A 160 1.38 4.65 -7.14
CA ALA A 160 1.96 5.65 -6.23
C ALA A 160 3.26 6.25 -6.82
N ALA A 161 4.14 5.42 -7.39
CA ALA A 161 5.37 5.89 -8.02
C ALA A 161 5.10 6.81 -9.22
N VAL A 162 4.07 6.53 -10.03
CA VAL A 162 3.65 7.41 -11.13
C VAL A 162 3.13 8.74 -10.59
N LEU A 163 2.33 8.75 -9.54
CA LEU A 163 1.83 9.99 -8.93
C LEU A 163 2.97 10.87 -8.41
N LEU A 164 3.95 10.28 -7.71
CA LEU A 164 5.13 11.00 -7.22
C LEU A 164 6.04 11.48 -8.36
N ALA A 165 6.18 10.70 -9.44
CA ALA A 165 6.92 11.16 -10.61
C ALA A 165 6.23 12.38 -11.26
N LEU A 166 4.90 12.36 -11.32
CA LEU A 166 4.11 13.48 -11.83
C LEU A 166 4.17 14.70 -10.90
N SER A 167 4.25 14.51 -9.57
CA SER A 167 4.42 15.64 -8.65
C SER A 167 5.75 16.34 -8.88
N GLN A 168 6.83 15.58 -9.07
CA GLN A 168 8.16 16.13 -9.40
C GLN A 168 8.17 16.89 -10.73
N MET A 169 7.38 16.43 -11.72
CA MET A 169 7.20 17.20 -12.95
C MET A 169 6.43 18.50 -12.71
N ALA A 170 5.42 18.49 -11.83
CA ALA A 170 4.66 19.69 -11.45
C ALA A 170 5.51 20.69 -10.67
N GLU A 171 6.39 20.22 -9.78
CA GLU A 171 7.41 21.03 -9.07
C GLU A 171 8.30 21.77 -10.08
N GLY A 172 8.82 21.06 -11.08
CA GLY A 172 9.63 21.63 -12.16
C GLY A 172 8.89 22.64 -13.05
N LEU A 173 7.56 22.66 -13.01
CA LEU A 173 6.69 23.64 -13.69
C LEU A 173 6.17 24.74 -12.75
N HIS A 174 6.65 24.78 -11.50
CA HIS A 174 6.20 25.69 -10.44
C HIS A 174 4.70 25.61 -10.13
N MET A 175 4.10 24.43 -10.31
CA MET A 175 2.69 24.17 -10.04
C MET A 175 2.49 23.60 -8.64
N VAL A 176 2.77 24.40 -7.61
CA VAL A 176 2.79 23.99 -6.19
C VAL A 176 1.52 23.23 -5.77
N VAL A 177 0.33 23.76 -6.07
CA VAL A 177 -0.94 23.09 -5.71
C VAL A 177 -1.06 21.70 -6.34
N VAL A 178 -0.58 21.53 -7.58
CA VAL A 178 -0.65 20.26 -8.30
C VAL A 178 0.37 19.27 -7.74
N GLU A 179 1.59 19.71 -7.50
CA GLU A 179 2.64 18.95 -6.83
C GLU A 179 2.12 18.37 -5.51
N GLU A 180 1.73 19.26 -4.60
CA GLU A 180 1.23 18.94 -3.27
C GLU A 180 0.06 17.94 -3.30
N THR A 181 -0.91 18.16 -4.18
CA THR A 181 -2.09 17.30 -4.30
C THR A 181 -1.72 15.91 -4.84
N LEU A 182 -0.80 15.82 -5.81
CA LEU A 182 -0.32 14.56 -6.35
C LEU A 182 0.47 13.75 -5.31
N GLU A 183 1.27 14.43 -4.48
CA GLU A 183 2.01 13.79 -3.38
C GLU A 183 1.08 13.26 -2.31
N LEU A 184 0.12 14.07 -1.86
CA LEU A 184 -0.89 13.63 -0.90
C LEU A 184 -1.67 12.42 -1.42
N TYR A 185 -1.99 12.39 -2.71
CA TYR A 185 -2.65 11.25 -3.33
C TYR A 185 -1.75 10.00 -3.35
N GLY A 186 -0.49 10.14 -3.75
CA GLY A 186 0.50 9.06 -3.70
C GLY A 186 0.66 8.49 -2.29
N TYR A 187 0.75 9.36 -1.28
CA TYR A 187 0.90 8.97 0.12
C TYR A 187 -0.36 8.34 0.70
N ALA A 188 -1.55 8.76 0.27
CA ALA A 188 -2.80 8.08 0.61
C ALA A 188 -2.85 6.64 0.04
N VAL A 189 -2.32 6.42 -1.17
CA VAL A 189 -2.17 5.06 -1.74
C VAL A 189 -1.22 4.21 -0.89
N LEU A 190 -0.08 4.77 -0.46
CA LEU A 190 0.86 4.06 0.41
C LEU A 190 0.24 3.72 1.77
N MET A 191 -0.47 4.66 2.41
CA MET A 191 -1.12 4.47 3.70
C MET A 191 -2.20 3.39 3.64
N LEU A 192 -3.13 3.48 2.68
CA LEU A 192 -4.16 2.46 2.48
C LEU A 192 -3.57 1.12 2.08
N GLY A 193 -2.47 1.13 1.32
CA GLY A 193 -1.74 -0.07 0.91
C GLY A 193 -1.13 -0.79 2.11
N ALA A 194 -0.45 -0.05 2.98
CA ALA A 194 0.10 -0.55 4.23
C ALA A 194 -1.00 -1.11 5.13
N ALA A 195 -2.11 -0.38 5.30
CA ALA A 195 -3.27 -0.83 6.07
C ALA A 195 -3.85 -2.13 5.54
N TRP A 196 -4.05 -2.24 4.22
CA TRP A 196 -4.52 -3.48 3.61
C TRP A 196 -3.56 -4.65 3.86
N LEU A 197 -2.25 -4.42 3.69
CA LEU A 197 -1.23 -5.44 3.91
C LEU A 197 -1.13 -5.91 5.37
N ALA A 198 -1.43 -5.04 6.33
CA ALA A 198 -1.39 -5.35 7.75
C ALA A 198 -2.68 -5.99 8.28
N LEU A 199 -3.83 -5.63 7.71
CA LEU A 199 -5.15 -6.02 8.19
C LEU A 199 -5.71 -7.28 7.51
N VAL A 200 -5.34 -7.54 6.25
CA VAL A 200 -5.86 -8.74 5.57
C VAL A 200 -5.21 -9.99 6.13
N PRO A 201 -5.99 -10.94 6.67
CA PRO A 201 -5.47 -12.19 7.18
C PRO A 201 -4.65 -12.90 6.10
N SER A 202 -3.50 -13.41 6.51
CA SER A 202 -2.78 -14.40 5.72
C SER A 202 -3.63 -15.67 5.70
N SER A 203 -4.61 -15.78 4.81
CA SER A 203 -5.28 -17.07 4.61
C SER A 203 -4.19 -18.08 4.27
N PRO A 204 -4.01 -19.13 5.08
CA PRO A 204 -3.23 -20.27 4.63
C PRO A 204 -3.89 -20.71 3.33
N GLN A 205 -3.11 -20.80 2.25
CA GLN A 205 -3.55 -21.66 1.15
C GLN A 205 -3.70 -23.03 1.78
N VAL A 206 -4.93 -23.43 2.11
CA VAL A 206 -5.25 -24.82 2.40
C VAL A 206 -4.81 -25.56 1.15
N ILE A 207 -3.71 -26.30 1.27
CA ILE A 207 -3.31 -27.29 0.29
C ILE A 207 -4.51 -28.23 0.23
N ARG A 208 -5.37 -28.05 -0.76
CA ARG A 208 -6.44 -28.97 -1.09
C ARG A 208 -5.77 -30.21 -1.66
N ARG A 209 -5.19 -31.03 -0.77
CA ARG A 209 -4.77 -32.40 -1.09
C ARG A 209 -6.05 -33.20 -1.21
N GLY A 210 -6.69 -33.09 -2.38
CA GLY A 210 -7.81 -33.92 -2.74
C GLY A 210 -7.33 -35.36 -2.89
N ARG A 211 -7.66 -36.20 -1.91
CA ARG A 211 -8.18 -37.55 -2.15
C ARG A 211 -8.90 -38.02 -0.90
N ASP A 212 -10.18 -37.68 -0.79
CA ASP A 212 -11.11 -38.45 0.02
C ASP A 212 -11.32 -39.81 -0.69
N ARG A 213 -11.53 -40.89 0.09
CA ARG A 213 -11.75 -42.25 -0.40
C ARG A 213 -13.21 -42.52 -0.81
N SER A 214 -14.06 -41.50 -0.89
CA SER A 214 -15.51 -41.57 -1.12
C SER A 214 -15.99 -40.86 -2.39
N GLY A 215 -15.13 -40.13 -3.10
CA GLY A 215 -15.44 -39.60 -4.43
C GLY A 215 -16.51 -38.51 -4.48
N HIS A 216 -16.70 -37.73 -3.41
CA HIS A 216 -17.59 -36.56 -3.44
C HIS A 216 -16.78 -35.28 -3.18
N ALA A 217 -16.82 -34.36 -4.15
CA ALA A 217 -16.15 -33.07 -4.06
C ALA A 217 -17.12 -32.03 -3.48
N ASP A 218 -16.99 -31.73 -2.19
CA ASP A 218 -17.64 -30.56 -1.61
C ASP A 218 -16.92 -29.30 -2.13
N VAL A 219 -17.60 -28.56 -3.01
CA VAL A 219 -17.19 -27.26 -3.52
C VAL A 219 -17.76 -26.19 -2.60
N TRP A 220 -16.90 -25.58 -1.79
CA TRP A 220 -17.22 -24.34 -1.09
C TRP A 220 -16.79 -23.15 -1.96
N ASP A 221 -17.69 -22.18 -2.14
CA ASP A 221 -17.44 -20.95 -2.90
C ASP A 221 -16.77 -19.90 -1.99
N ASP A 222 -15.47 -19.68 -2.17
CA ASP A 222 -14.65 -18.75 -1.37
C ASP A 222 -14.86 -17.26 -1.75
N ARG A 223 -15.99 -16.90 -2.36
CA ARG A 223 -16.30 -15.52 -2.76
C ARG A 223 -16.80 -14.63 -1.62
N ALA A 224 -17.12 -15.18 -0.45
CA ALA A 224 -17.63 -14.39 0.67
C ALA A 224 -16.49 -13.54 1.28
N GLY A 225 -16.56 -12.23 1.06
CA GLY A 225 -15.80 -11.26 1.84
C GLY A 225 -16.23 -11.29 3.31
N PRO A 226 -15.47 -10.63 4.22
CA PRO A 226 -15.68 -10.71 5.66
C PRO A 226 -17.02 -10.15 6.18
N PHE A 227 -17.91 -9.70 5.29
CA PHE A 227 -19.23 -9.16 5.64
C PHE A 227 -20.43 -10.03 5.20
N ASP A 228 -20.21 -11.13 4.48
CA ASP A 228 -21.30 -12.04 4.14
C ASP A 228 -21.36 -13.19 5.15
N ARG A 229 -22.29 -13.10 6.11
CA ARG A 229 -22.61 -14.22 6.99
C ARG A 229 -23.15 -15.37 6.14
N ALA A 230 -22.44 -16.48 6.11
CA ALA A 230 -22.89 -17.72 5.52
C ALA A 230 -24.17 -18.22 6.20
N THR A 231 -25.29 -18.16 5.50
CA THR A 231 -26.49 -18.95 5.83
C THR A 231 -26.32 -20.34 5.22
N PRO A 232 -26.34 -21.44 5.99
CA PRO A 232 -26.29 -22.77 5.41
C PRO A 232 -27.63 -23.07 4.72
N LEU A 233 -27.59 -23.32 3.40
CA LEU A 233 -28.73 -23.86 2.66
C LEU A 233 -28.96 -25.31 3.13
N ARG A 234 -30.01 -25.48 3.91
CA ARG A 234 -30.51 -26.75 4.43
C ARG A 234 -31.19 -27.52 3.30
N HIS A 235 -30.47 -28.41 2.62
CA HIS A 235 -31.12 -29.36 1.70
C HIS A 235 -31.82 -30.46 2.49
N SER A 236 -33.15 -30.50 2.31
CA SER A 236 -34.08 -31.51 2.79
C SER A 236 -33.71 -32.92 2.30
N ARG A 237 -33.59 -33.88 3.23
CA ARG A 237 -33.55 -35.31 2.91
C ARG A 237 -34.91 -35.72 2.33
N ILE A 238 -34.93 -36.15 1.07
CA ILE A 238 -35.97 -37.04 0.56
C ILE A 238 -35.37 -38.44 0.61
N GLY A 239 -35.97 -39.29 1.45
CA GLY A 239 -35.57 -40.69 1.60
C GLY A 239 -36.00 -41.52 0.39
N ILE A 240 -35.16 -42.47 0.01
CA ILE A 240 -35.58 -43.63 -0.77
C ILE A 240 -35.15 -44.87 0.02
N LYS A 241 -36.18 -45.59 0.48
CA LYS A 241 -36.15 -46.99 0.93
C LYS A 241 -35.95 -47.87 -0.31
N ASP A 242 -35.08 -48.87 -0.21
CA ASP A 242 -35.24 -50.21 -0.82
C ASP A 242 -34.21 -51.12 -0.11
N ARG A 243 -34.56 -52.12 0.71
CA ARG A 243 -35.15 -53.43 0.43
C ARG A 243 -34.49 -54.17 -0.74
N ARG A 244 -33.40 -54.89 -0.48
CA ARG A 244 -33.34 -56.34 -0.21
C ARG A 244 -31.92 -56.74 0.14
#